data_AF-A0A511ADN0-F1
#
_entry.id   AF-A0A511ADN0-F1
#
_cell.length_a   1.000
_cell.length_b   1.000
_cell.length_c   1.000
_cell.angle_alpha   90.00
_cell.angle_beta   90.00
_cell.angle_gamma   90.00
#
_symmetry.space_group_name_H-M   'P 1'
#
loop_
_entity.id
_entity.type
_entity.pdbx_description
1 polymer ?
#
loop_
_entity_poly.entity_id
_entity_poly.type
_entity_poly.pdbx_seq_one_letter_code
_entity_poly.pdbx_strand_id
1 'polypeptide(L)'
;MPGAHRLIRAVDRTEGPFPGALVAYEDGVAVCVDAVELAEWAGWAFSGAEHVCGVIDVRRRRDGHDALLPWCTQPVEGFLGRRRAAEAPLATGELGTLVVSLLRGVRELGADAADAADAEGDWWLTGDGRPLFVHGSGGSARARTSALVERIAEHTDDRATIRVLDEMAAALRDRRHHDDADARWEGQLFAVAAPRALRLDVFAPERAADLAPRRVPRPEGEGGRRARRTRATTRAAAARPSTLDAARTALQTMSEAMIAGLSRLTRKRHRDSEKVGERRRENSAPPRSRRRPLILAGSLAAVVLVVGLMWPEGGDADPAQAAQKGSRPVRVDEPVESAPATEEPSAGPDPVVSAPAEGEDPLLSVPGLLDTVVGCVEAAAEACPEALAAGVATPAGGLVAQGAAASTATLVDDYGDVAVVRLAPTEASGESAQQMLVLERREQKWLVRDIYDVAHQPE
;
A
#
# COMPACT_ATOMS: atom_id res chain seq x y z
N MET A 1 11.02 21.86 -14.55
CA MET A 1 11.04 21.16 -13.25
C MET A 1 10.44 19.78 -13.47
N PRO A 2 11.25 18.70 -13.55
CA PRO A 2 10.70 17.36 -13.56
C PRO A 2 10.21 16.99 -12.14
N GLY A 3 9.09 16.28 -12.03
CA GLY A 3 8.81 15.45 -10.84
C GLY A 3 8.00 16.06 -9.68
N ALA A 4 7.08 17.00 -9.91
CA ALA A 4 6.09 17.30 -8.88
C ALA A 4 4.98 16.23 -8.93
N HIS A 5 5.01 15.27 -7.99
CA HIS A 5 3.88 14.34 -7.82
C HIS A 5 2.58 15.15 -7.68
N ARG A 6 1.66 14.97 -8.62
CA ARG A 6 0.38 15.68 -8.61
C ARG A 6 -0.50 15.07 -7.54
N LEU A 7 -0.94 15.88 -6.58
CA LEU A 7 -1.95 15.46 -5.60
C LEU A 7 -3.25 15.11 -6.33
N ILE A 8 -3.80 13.94 -6.02
CA ILE A 8 -5.09 13.48 -6.52
C ILE A 8 -6.15 13.76 -5.45
N ARG A 9 -6.03 13.14 -4.27
CA ARG A 9 -6.93 13.33 -3.11
C ARG A 9 -6.32 12.76 -1.82
N ALA A 10 -6.95 13.01 -0.68
CA ALA A 10 -6.66 12.29 0.54
C ALA A 10 -7.31 10.89 0.53
N VAL A 11 -6.65 9.94 1.20
CA VAL A 11 -7.12 8.57 1.43
C VAL A 11 -6.99 8.25 2.92
N ASP A 12 -7.97 7.54 3.47
CA ASP A 12 -7.96 7.09 4.85
C ASP A 12 -7.73 5.57 4.98
N ARG A 13 -7.79 5.06 6.21
CA ARG A 13 -7.56 3.65 6.53
C ARG A 13 -8.66 2.69 6.06
N THR A 14 -9.80 3.21 5.61
CA THR A 14 -10.89 2.39 5.05
C THR A 14 -10.62 2.00 3.61
N GLU A 15 -9.85 2.81 2.89
CA GLU A 15 -9.55 2.61 1.47
C GLU A 15 -8.25 1.84 1.22
N GLY A 16 -7.39 1.73 2.23
CA GLY A 16 -6.12 1.05 2.13
C GLY A 16 -5.40 0.94 3.48
N PRO A 17 -4.25 0.26 3.52
CA PRO A 17 -3.49 0.09 4.75
C PRO A 17 -2.82 1.38 5.25
N PHE A 18 -2.62 2.37 4.38
CA PHE A 18 -1.93 3.61 4.70
C PHE A 18 -2.85 4.81 4.47
N PRO A 19 -3.15 5.60 5.51
CA PRO A 19 -3.77 6.90 5.32
C PRO A 19 -2.74 7.89 4.78
N GLY A 20 -3.14 8.82 3.94
CA GLY A 20 -2.23 9.81 3.38
C GLY A 20 -2.77 10.53 2.15
N ALA A 21 -1.88 11.12 1.37
CA ALA A 21 -2.20 11.76 0.12
C ALA A 21 -1.99 10.79 -1.04
N LEU A 22 -3.03 10.52 -1.82
CA LEU A 22 -2.92 9.80 -3.08
C LEU A 22 -2.32 10.73 -4.14
N VAL A 23 -1.22 10.31 -4.76
CA VAL A 23 -0.46 11.14 -5.71
C VAL A 23 -0.16 10.39 -6.99
N ALA A 24 -0.07 11.10 -8.10
CA ALA A 24 0.45 10.56 -9.35
C ALA A 24 1.96 10.30 -9.21
N TYR A 25 2.39 9.09 -9.55
CA TYR A 25 3.77 8.64 -9.47
C TYR A 25 4.11 7.83 -10.72
N GLU A 26 5.07 8.30 -11.51
CA GLU A 26 5.40 7.72 -12.83
C GLU A 26 4.13 7.54 -13.68
N ASP A 27 3.87 6.32 -14.15
CA ASP A 27 2.69 5.96 -14.93
C ASP A 27 1.51 5.46 -14.06
N GLY A 28 1.60 5.60 -12.73
CA GLY A 28 0.65 5.05 -11.77
C GLY A 28 0.34 5.97 -10.59
N VAL A 29 0.00 5.34 -9.47
CA VAL A 29 -0.47 6.01 -8.27
C VAL A 29 0.24 5.46 -7.04
N ALA A 30 0.65 6.36 -6.14
CA ALA A 30 1.26 6.02 -4.86
C ALA A 30 0.55 6.75 -3.71
N VAL A 31 0.70 6.23 -2.49
CA VAL A 31 0.29 6.93 -1.27
C VAL A 31 1.50 7.64 -0.70
N CYS A 32 1.37 8.93 -0.51
CA CYS A 32 2.35 9.81 0.12
C CYS A 32 1.97 9.96 1.60
N VAL A 33 2.81 9.43 2.48
CA VAL A 33 2.60 9.42 3.94
C VAL A 33 3.76 10.16 4.60
N ASP A 34 3.49 10.91 5.67
CA ASP A 34 4.58 11.52 6.46
C ASP A 34 5.50 10.42 7.01
N ALA A 35 6.79 10.52 6.75
CA ALA A 35 7.76 9.50 7.17
C ALA A 35 7.80 9.34 8.71
N VAL A 36 7.41 10.36 9.47
CA VAL A 36 7.31 10.28 10.94
C VAL A 36 6.26 9.27 11.38
N GLU A 37 5.13 9.15 10.66
CA GLU A 37 4.08 8.18 10.97
C GLU A 37 4.55 6.73 10.75
N LEU A 38 5.59 6.54 9.94
CA LEU A 38 6.14 5.23 9.60
C LEU A 38 7.44 4.92 10.34
N ALA A 39 7.88 5.73 11.31
CA ALA A 39 9.22 5.60 11.91
C ALA A 39 9.54 4.19 12.45
N GLU A 40 8.54 3.49 12.98
CA GLU A 40 8.67 2.11 13.53
C GLU A 40 8.15 1.02 12.56
N TRP A 41 7.72 1.39 11.37
CA TRP A 41 7.12 0.46 10.42
C TRP A 41 8.19 -0.45 9.77
N ALA A 42 8.06 -1.77 9.93
CA ALA A 42 9.05 -2.72 9.43
C ALA A 42 9.25 -2.71 7.90
N GLY A 43 8.28 -2.16 7.14
CA GLY A 43 8.33 -2.09 5.68
C GLY A 43 9.50 -1.26 5.11
N TRP A 44 10.17 -0.43 5.90
CA TRP A 44 11.40 0.27 5.47
C TRP A 44 12.49 -0.69 4.98
N ALA A 45 12.58 -1.90 5.56
CA ALA A 45 13.57 -2.90 5.19
C ALA A 45 13.31 -3.56 3.82
N PHE A 46 12.12 -3.35 3.24
CA PHE A 46 11.63 -4.04 2.05
C PHE A 46 11.51 -3.11 0.83
N SER A 47 12.25 -2.00 0.82
CA SER A 47 12.36 -1.17 -0.38
C SER A 47 12.93 -2.00 -1.55
N GLY A 48 12.21 -2.02 -2.67
CA GLY A 48 12.55 -2.83 -3.84
C GLY A 48 12.11 -4.30 -3.77
N ALA A 49 11.40 -4.73 -2.73
CA ALA A 49 10.73 -6.03 -2.71
C ALA A 49 9.55 -6.07 -3.70
N GLU A 50 9.25 -7.24 -4.26
CA GLU A 50 8.20 -7.40 -5.28
C GLU A 50 6.85 -7.76 -4.66
N HIS A 51 6.86 -8.55 -3.58
CA HIS A 51 5.69 -9.12 -2.94
C HIS A 51 5.55 -8.74 -1.45
N VAL A 52 6.48 -7.95 -0.93
CA VAL A 52 6.39 -7.30 0.38
C VAL A 52 6.31 -5.80 0.18
N CYS A 53 5.38 -5.15 0.87
CA CYS A 53 5.20 -3.71 0.80
C CYS A 53 6.37 -3.00 1.47
N GLY A 54 7.08 -2.19 0.70
CA GLY A 54 8.13 -1.30 1.17
C GLY A 54 8.04 0.08 0.54
N VAL A 55 8.88 0.99 1.03
CA VAL A 55 8.94 2.35 0.51
C VAL A 55 9.50 2.35 -0.91
N ILE A 56 8.74 2.95 -1.83
CA ILE A 56 9.10 3.11 -3.24
C ILE A 56 10.14 4.23 -3.37
N ASP A 57 9.85 5.38 -2.76
CA ASP A 57 10.68 6.58 -2.83
C ASP A 57 10.43 7.48 -1.61
N VAL A 58 11.35 8.43 -1.36
CA VAL A 58 11.26 9.39 -0.25
C VAL A 58 11.35 10.82 -0.79
N ARG A 59 10.27 11.57 -0.62
CA ARG A 59 10.21 12.98 -0.98
C ARG A 59 10.68 13.86 0.17
N ARG A 60 11.60 14.79 -0.11
CA ARG A 60 12.01 15.80 0.87
C ARG A 60 11.02 16.97 0.87
N ARG A 61 10.59 17.39 2.05
CA ARG A 61 9.89 18.66 2.30
C ARG A 61 10.78 19.59 3.12
N ARG A 62 10.33 20.85 3.27
CA ARG A 62 11.04 21.84 4.10
C ARG A 62 10.98 21.50 5.60
N ASP A 63 9.91 20.84 6.01
CA ASP A 63 9.55 20.50 7.39
C ASP A 63 9.73 19.01 7.73
N GLY A 64 10.09 18.16 6.75
CA GLY A 64 10.19 16.73 6.97
C GLY A 64 10.40 15.93 5.68
N HIS A 65 9.98 14.67 5.72
CA HIS A 65 10.06 13.75 4.59
C HIS A 65 8.73 13.04 4.42
N ASP A 66 8.36 12.77 3.18
CA ASP A 66 7.24 11.89 2.86
C ASP A 66 7.78 10.57 2.29
N ALA A 67 7.21 9.45 2.71
CA ALA A 67 7.42 8.16 2.09
C ALA A 67 6.33 7.91 1.04
N LEU A 68 6.75 7.47 -0.15
CA LEU A 68 5.85 6.99 -1.19
C LEU A 68 5.69 5.47 -1.07
N LEU A 69 4.45 5.02 -0.95
CA LEU A 69 4.07 3.63 -0.76
C LEU A 69 3.17 3.14 -1.90
N PRO A 70 3.16 1.83 -2.20
CA PRO A 70 2.23 1.25 -3.17
C PRO A 70 0.76 1.51 -2.79
N TRP A 71 -0.06 1.90 -3.77
CA TRP A 71 -1.50 2.02 -3.58
C TRP A 71 -2.18 0.65 -3.54
N CYS A 72 -2.47 0.19 -2.32
CA CYS A 72 -3.17 -1.06 -2.04
C CYS A 72 -4.67 -0.80 -1.89
N THR A 73 -5.48 -1.30 -2.82
CA THR A 73 -6.90 -0.95 -2.94
C THR A 73 -7.84 -1.87 -2.18
N GLN A 74 -7.41 -3.10 -1.89
CA GLN A 74 -8.27 -4.11 -1.26
C GLN A 74 -7.49 -5.26 -0.63
N PRO A 75 -7.99 -5.87 0.46
CA PRO A 75 -7.45 -7.12 0.98
C PRO A 75 -7.64 -8.27 -0.02
N VAL A 76 -6.67 -9.18 -0.11
CA VAL A 76 -6.79 -10.41 -0.92
C VAL A 76 -7.99 -11.24 -0.46
N GLU A 77 -8.22 -11.29 0.85
CA GLU A 77 -9.33 -12.03 1.46
C GLU A 77 -10.70 -11.56 0.93
N GLY A 78 -10.90 -10.24 0.85
CA GLY A 78 -12.14 -9.67 0.32
C GLY A 78 -12.28 -9.83 -1.18
N PHE A 79 -11.17 -9.79 -1.93
CA PHE A 79 -11.16 -10.12 -3.36
C PHE A 79 -11.66 -11.55 -3.64
N LEU A 80 -11.17 -12.54 -2.88
CA LEU A 80 -11.62 -13.94 -2.99
C LEU A 80 -13.11 -14.07 -2.60
N GLY A 81 -13.53 -13.41 -1.51
CA GLY A 81 -14.92 -13.39 -1.06
C GLY A 81 -15.87 -12.86 -2.13
N ARG A 82 -15.55 -11.72 -2.77
CA ARG A 82 -16.38 -11.15 -3.85
C ARG A 82 -16.41 -12.03 -5.09
N ARG A 83 -15.28 -12.61 -5.50
CA ARG A 83 -15.23 -13.59 -6.61
C ARG A 83 -16.15 -14.78 -6.35
N ARG A 84 -16.16 -15.31 -5.12
CA ARG A 84 -17.03 -16.41 -4.71
C ARG A 84 -18.50 -15.99 -4.70
N ALA A 85 -18.81 -14.83 -4.13
CA ALA A 85 -20.18 -14.30 -4.09
C ALA A 85 -20.75 -14.02 -5.50
N ALA A 86 -19.89 -13.66 -6.45
CA ALA A 86 -20.22 -13.47 -7.86
C ALA A 86 -20.27 -14.78 -8.68
N GLU A 87 -20.00 -15.95 -8.06
CA GLU A 87 -19.83 -17.23 -8.75
C GLU A 87 -18.83 -17.17 -9.91
N ALA A 88 -17.78 -16.34 -9.75
CA ALA A 88 -16.73 -16.12 -10.73
C ALA A 88 -15.41 -16.73 -10.21
N PRO A 89 -15.20 -18.05 -10.32
CA PRO A 89 -13.98 -18.69 -9.83
C PRO A 89 -12.72 -18.13 -10.51
N LEU A 90 -11.58 -18.27 -9.82
CA LEU A 90 -10.28 -17.92 -10.39
C LEU A 90 -9.98 -18.85 -11.57
N ALA A 91 -9.58 -18.28 -12.71
CA ALA A 91 -9.01 -19.10 -13.77
C ALA A 91 -7.70 -19.75 -13.28
N THR A 92 -7.34 -20.92 -13.80
CA THR A 92 -6.17 -21.68 -13.34
C THR A 92 -4.87 -20.88 -13.36
N GLY A 93 -4.68 -20.03 -14.38
CA GLY A 93 -3.51 -19.13 -14.46
C GLY A 93 -3.53 -17.97 -13.47
N GLU A 94 -4.73 -17.48 -13.08
CA GLU A 94 -4.88 -16.47 -12.02
C GLU A 94 -4.55 -17.07 -10.65
N LEU A 95 -5.08 -18.27 -10.40
CA LEU A 95 -4.81 -19.04 -9.19
C LEU A 95 -3.31 -19.26 -8.99
N GLY A 96 -2.63 -19.77 -10.02
CA GLY A 96 -1.18 -19.98 -9.97
C GLY A 96 -0.42 -18.67 -9.68
N THR A 97 -0.82 -17.58 -10.32
CA THR A 97 -0.20 -16.26 -10.12
C THR A 97 -0.36 -15.77 -8.69
N LEU A 98 -1.57 -15.86 -8.12
CA LEU A 98 -1.84 -15.45 -6.76
C LEU A 98 -1.05 -16.29 -5.76
N VAL A 99 -1.16 -17.62 -5.82
CA VAL A 99 -0.49 -18.52 -4.88
C VAL A 99 1.03 -18.36 -4.90
N VAL A 100 1.61 -18.31 -6.10
CA VAL A 100 3.07 -18.13 -6.25
C VAL A 100 3.53 -16.78 -5.72
N SER A 101 2.76 -15.71 -5.95
CA SER A 101 3.07 -14.39 -5.37
C SER A 101 3.07 -14.42 -3.84
N LEU A 102 2.09 -15.11 -3.25
CA LEU A 102 2.03 -15.27 -1.79
C LEU A 102 3.26 -16.02 -1.24
N LEU A 103 3.64 -17.13 -1.88
CA LEU A 103 4.83 -17.91 -1.50
C LEU A 103 6.12 -17.08 -1.64
N ARG A 104 6.25 -16.35 -2.75
CA ARG A 104 7.42 -15.49 -2.99
C ARG A 104 7.53 -14.37 -1.96
N GLY A 105 6.42 -13.76 -1.54
CA GLY A 105 6.46 -12.75 -0.47
C GLY A 105 6.82 -13.35 0.89
N VAL A 106 6.35 -14.56 1.23
CA VAL A 106 6.82 -15.27 2.44
C VAL A 106 8.34 -15.50 2.39
N ARG A 107 8.89 -15.84 1.22
CA ARG A 107 10.34 -15.99 1.02
C ARG A 107 11.09 -14.66 1.10
N GLU A 108 10.52 -13.58 0.57
CA GLU A 108 11.09 -12.22 0.68
C GLU A 108 11.18 -11.72 2.12
N LEU A 109 10.22 -12.08 2.97
CA LEU A 109 10.28 -11.84 4.43
C LEU A 109 11.44 -12.61 5.10
N GLY A 110 11.96 -13.65 4.44
CA GLY A 110 13.12 -14.44 4.85
C GLY A 110 12.76 -15.67 5.70
N ALA A 111 13.50 -16.76 5.53
CA ALA A 111 13.35 -17.98 6.34
C ALA A 111 14.33 -18.05 7.53
N ASP A 112 15.45 -17.32 7.45
CA ASP A 112 16.58 -17.43 8.39
C ASP A 112 16.53 -16.44 9.58
N ALA A 113 15.61 -15.47 9.57
CA ALA A 113 15.40 -14.61 10.71
C ALA A 113 14.42 -15.31 11.66
N ALA A 114 14.84 -15.53 12.91
CA ALA A 114 13.92 -15.86 13.99
C ALA A 114 12.70 -14.92 14.03
N ASP A 115 12.87 -13.69 13.52
CA ASP A 115 11.87 -12.63 13.42
C ASP A 115 10.91 -12.73 12.22
N ALA A 116 11.24 -13.48 11.14
CA ALA A 116 10.38 -13.55 9.96
C ALA A 116 9.18 -14.48 10.13
N ALA A 117 9.27 -15.44 11.07
CA ALA A 117 8.11 -16.22 11.52
C ALA A 117 7.05 -15.33 12.23
N ASP A 118 7.50 -14.18 12.74
CA ASP A 118 6.71 -13.22 13.51
C ASP A 118 6.42 -11.93 12.71
N ALA A 119 6.69 -11.93 11.39
CA ALA A 119 6.24 -10.84 10.53
C ALA A 119 4.70 -10.79 10.54
N GLU A 120 4.16 -9.81 11.24
CA GLU A 120 2.72 -9.59 11.35
C GLU A 120 2.23 -8.58 10.32
N GLY A 121 1.05 -8.86 9.76
CA GLY A 121 0.45 -8.04 8.73
C GLY A 121 -0.65 -8.76 7.97
N ASP A 122 -1.01 -8.20 6.82
CA ASP A 122 -2.07 -8.72 5.96
C ASP A 122 -1.69 -8.60 4.49
N TRP A 123 -2.34 -9.43 3.66
CA TRP A 123 -2.16 -9.43 2.21
C TRP A 123 -3.16 -8.52 1.52
N TRP A 124 -2.64 -7.64 0.67
CA TRP A 124 -3.40 -6.69 -0.11
C TRP A 124 -3.12 -6.86 -1.61
N LEU A 125 -4.05 -6.38 -2.43
CA LEU A 125 -3.85 -6.18 -3.86
C LEU A 125 -3.63 -4.70 -4.15
N THR A 126 -2.67 -4.41 -5.01
CA THR A 126 -2.54 -3.10 -5.64
C THR A 126 -3.63 -2.87 -6.70
N GLY A 127 -3.74 -1.64 -7.20
CA GLY A 127 -4.68 -1.29 -8.28
C GLY A 127 -4.49 -2.08 -9.58
N ASP A 128 -3.29 -2.58 -9.85
CA ASP A 128 -2.94 -3.46 -10.97
C ASP A 128 -3.02 -4.96 -10.63
N GLY A 129 -3.43 -5.31 -9.41
CA GLY A 129 -3.67 -6.69 -8.99
C GLY A 129 -2.44 -7.44 -8.51
N ARG A 130 -1.34 -6.74 -8.19
CA ARG A 130 -0.16 -7.36 -7.57
C ARG A 130 -0.44 -7.64 -6.08
N PRO A 131 -0.28 -8.89 -5.62
CA PRO A 131 -0.36 -9.21 -4.20
C PRO A 131 0.87 -8.69 -3.45
N LEU A 132 0.65 -7.93 -2.37
CA LEU A 132 1.67 -7.41 -1.47
C LEU A 132 1.34 -7.75 -0.01
N PHE A 133 2.31 -8.27 0.72
CA PHE A 133 2.23 -8.38 2.17
C PHE A 133 2.53 -7.03 2.82
N VAL A 134 1.62 -6.52 3.63
CA VAL A 134 1.76 -5.23 4.30
C VAL A 134 1.94 -5.44 5.79
N HIS A 135 3.10 -5.05 6.32
CA HIS A 135 3.38 -5.07 7.75
C HIS A 135 2.39 -4.19 8.52
N GLY A 136 1.90 -4.69 9.65
CA GLY A 136 0.98 -3.94 10.50
C GLY A 136 0.11 -4.86 11.35
N SER A 137 -1.11 -4.41 11.65
CA SER A 137 -2.09 -5.25 12.33
C SER A 137 -2.53 -6.40 11.44
N GLY A 138 -2.54 -7.61 12.00
CA GLY A 138 -2.88 -8.81 11.26
C GLY A 138 -2.41 -10.07 11.98
N GLY A 139 -2.15 -11.12 11.20
CA GLY A 139 -1.56 -12.35 11.71
C GLY A 139 -0.15 -12.55 11.17
N SER A 140 0.53 -13.60 11.64
CA SER A 140 1.79 -14.04 11.06
C SER A 140 1.64 -14.27 9.55
N ALA A 141 2.60 -13.77 8.76
CA ALA A 141 2.60 -13.86 7.31
C ALA A 141 2.39 -15.29 6.81
N ARG A 142 3.03 -16.28 7.45
CA ARG A 142 2.87 -17.70 7.11
C ARG A 142 1.47 -18.22 7.40
N ALA A 143 0.91 -17.87 8.57
CA ALA A 143 -0.44 -18.28 8.95
C ALA A 143 -1.50 -17.65 8.03
N ARG A 144 -1.35 -16.36 7.69
CA ARG A 144 -2.25 -15.66 6.76
C ARG A 144 -2.13 -16.22 5.34
N THR A 145 -0.92 -16.53 4.89
CA THR A 145 -0.68 -17.16 3.57
C THR A 145 -1.31 -18.55 3.51
N SER A 146 -1.11 -19.39 4.54
CA SER A 146 -1.74 -20.71 4.67
C SER A 146 -3.27 -20.63 4.56
N ALA A 147 -3.90 -19.72 5.32
CA ALA A 147 -5.34 -19.52 5.28
C ALA A 147 -5.86 -19.04 3.91
N LEU A 148 -5.10 -18.17 3.23
CA LEU A 148 -5.45 -17.73 1.88
C LEU A 148 -5.31 -18.86 0.86
N VAL A 149 -4.29 -19.71 0.94
CA VAL A 149 -4.12 -20.87 0.05
C VAL A 149 -5.30 -21.83 0.18
N GLU A 150 -5.79 -22.08 1.39
CA GLU A 150 -6.98 -22.91 1.60
C GLU A 150 -8.23 -22.30 0.98
N ARG A 151 -8.43 -20.98 1.12
CA ARG A 151 -9.53 -20.27 0.46
C ARG A 151 -9.41 -20.30 -1.06
N ILE A 152 -8.19 -20.16 -1.59
CA ILE A 152 -7.93 -20.22 -3.03
C ILE A 152 -8.29 -21.60 -3.59
N ALA A 153 -8.07 -22.67 -2.82
CA ALA A 153 -8.45 -24.02 -3.25
C ALA A 153 -9.96 -24.16 -3.51
N GLU A 154 -10.80 -23.34 -2.90
CA GLU A 154 -12.24 -23.33 -3.13
C GLU A 154 -12.65 -22.74 -4.51
N HIS A 155 -11.71 -22.15 -5.25
CA HIS A 155 -11.94 -21.60 -6.58
C HIS A 155 -11.61 -22.57 -7.72
N THR A 156 -11.29 -23.83 -7.42
CA THR A 156 -10.98 -24.85 -8.42
C THR A 156 -11.59 -26.20 -8.04
N ASP A 157 -12.05 -26.95 -9.05
CA ASP A 157 -12.53 -28.33 -8.88
C ASP A 157 -11.44 -29.37 -9.25
N ASP A 158 -10.26 -28.92 -9.71
CA ASP A 158 -9.19 -29.82 -10.09
C ASP A 158 -8.51 -30.45 -8.86
N ARG A 159 -8.79 -31.74 -8.66
CA ARG A 159 -8.25 -32.52 -7.53
C ARG A 159 -6.73 -32.57 -7.49
N ALA A 160 -6.04 -32.47 -8.63
CA ALA A 160 -4.58 -32.44 -8.64
C ALA A 160 -4.07 -31.12 -8.05
N THR A 161 -4.60 -29.99 -8.53
CA THR A 161 -4.31 -28.67 -7.98
C THR A 161 -4.68 -28.57 -6.49
N ILE A 162 -5.87 -29.02 -6.09
CA ILE A 162 -6.32 -28.98 -4.68
C ILE A 162 -5.31 -29.68 -3.76
N ARG A 163 -4.85 -30.89 -4.12
CA ARG A 163 -3.86 -31.62 -3.30
C ARG A 163 -2.55 -30.87 -3.13
N VAL A 164 -2.10 -30.19 -4.19
CA VAL A 164 -0.88 -29.38 -4.16
C VAL A 164 -1.09 -28.18 -3.22
N LEU A 165 -2.24 -27.50 -3.30
CA LEU A 165 -2.58 -26.39 -2.41
C LEU A 165 -2.71 -26.83 -0.94
N ASP A 166 -3.33 -27.99 -0.68
CA ASP A 166 -3.43 -28.55 0.67
C ASP A 166 -2.06 -28.87 1.26
N GLU A 167 -1.15 -29.44 0.46
CA GLU A 167 0.24 -29.71 0.86
C GLU A 167 0.97 -28.40 1.20
N MET A 168 0.84 -27.37 0.36
CA MET A 168 1.40 -26.04 0.60
C MET A 168 0.86 -25.43 1.90
N ALA A 169 -0.46 -25.41 2.09
CA ALA A 169 -1.12 -24.82 3.25
C ALA A 169 -0.68 -25.50 4.54
N ALA A 170 -0.54 -26.83 4.54
CA ALA A 170 -0.02 -27.60 5.67
C ALA A 170 1.45 -27.27 5.96
N ALA A 171 2.30 -27.21 4.94
CA ALA A 171 3.71 -26.92 5.11
C ALA A 171 3.99 -25.50 5.60
N LEU A 172 3.21 -24.51 5.16
CA LEU A 172 3.30 -23.11 5.63
C LEU A 172 3.04 -22.98 7.14
N ARG A 173 2.35 -23.95 7.76
CA ARG A 173 2.14 -23.99 9.21
C ARG A 173 3.36 -24.53 9.96
N ASP A 174 4.24 -25.28 9.29
CA ASP A 174 5.49 -25.74 9.87
C ASP A 174 6.55 -24.63 9.79
N ARG A 175 7.19 -24.34 10.93
CA ARG A 175 8.28 -23.37 10.99
C ARG A 175 9.51 -23.80 10.19
N ARG A 176 9.68 -25.11 9.94
CA ARG A 176 10.81 -25.69 9.22
C ARG A 176 10.61 -25.82 7.71
N HIS A 177 9.57 -25.18 7.17
CA HIS A 177 9.35 -25.12 5.73
C HIS A 177 10.63 -24.71 4.97
N HIS A 178 10.92 -25.42 3.87
CA HIS A 178 12.17 -25.31 3.11
C HIS A 178 11.93 -24.76 1.70
N ASP A 179 12.78 -23.83 1.25
CA ASP A 179 12.73 -23.18 -0.07
C ASP A 179 12.65 -24.15 -1.27
N ASP A 180 13.22 -25.35 -1.16
CA ASP A 180 13.17 -26.37 -2.21
C ASP A 180 11.73 -26.86 -2.51
N ALA A 181 10.85 -26.84 -1.51
CA ALA A 181 9.45 -27.20 -1.69
C ALA A 181 8.69 -26.13 -2.47
N ASP A 182 9.01 -24.84 -2.26
CA ASP A 182 8.37 -23.71 -2.96
C ASP A 182 8.66 -23.75 -4.47
N ALA A 183 9.92 -23.97 -4.86
CA ALA A 183 10.30 -24.06 -6.27
C ALA A 183 9.60 -25.22 -6.98
N ARG A 184 9.47 -26.37 -6.30
CA ARG A 184 8.75 -27.54 -6.81
C ARG A 184 7.28 -27.22 -7.05
N TRP A 185 6.63 -26.60 -6.08
CA TRP A 185 5.21 -26.23 -6.14
C TRP A 185 4.91 -25.18 -7.19
N GLU A 186 5.76 -24.15 -7.31
CA GLU A 186 5.66 -23.17 -8.39
C GLU A 186 5.73 -23.86 -9.77
N GLY A 187 6.68 -24.77 -9.95
CA GLY A 187 6.80 -25.57 -11.17
C GLY A 187 5.56 -26.44 -11.44
N GLN A 188 4.96 -27.04 -10.41
CA GLN A 188 3.74 -27.83 -10.54
C GLN A 188 2.54 -26.97 -10.97
N LEU A 189 2.34 -25.81 -10.36
CA LEU A 189 1.24 -24.91 -10.70
C LEU A 189 1.36 -24.39 -12.13
N PHE A 190 2.56 -23.98 -12.56
CA PHE A 190 2.78 -23.46 -13.92
C PHE A 190 2.88 -24.54 -15.00
N ALA A 191 3.04 -25.81 -14.63
CA ALA A 191 2.87 -26.92 -15.57
C ALA A 191 1.40 -27.13 -15.98
N VAL A 192 0.44 -26.72 -15.14
CA VAL A 192 -1.00 -26.86 -15.41
C VAL A 192 -1.50 -25.71 -16.30
N ALA A 193 -1.10 -24.48 -15.99
CA ALA A 193 -1.51 -23.30 -16.75
C ALA A 193 -0.44 -22.20 -16.72
N ALA A 194 -0.33 -21.45 -17.82
CA ALA A 194 0.52 -20.27 -17.86
C ALA A 194 0.01 -19.19 -16.88
N PRO A 195 0.91 -18.39 -16.27
CA PRO A 195 0.54 -17.27 -15.41
C PRO A 195 -0.39 -16.28 -16.12
N ARG A 196 -1.38 -15.76 -15.41
CA ARG A 196 -2.34 -14.75 -15.91
C ARG A 196 -2.57 -13.68 -14.86
N ALA A 197 -2.68 -12.42 -15.30
CA ALA A 197 -3.04 -11.30 -14.45
C ALA A 197 -4.40 -11.51 -13.79
N LEU A 198 -4.54 -11.04 -12.55
CA LEU A 198 -5.81 -11.11 -11.81
C LEU A 198 -6.81 -10.13 -12.39
N ARG A 199 -8.00 -10.64 -12.74
CA ARG A 199 -9.14 -9.81 -13.13
C ARG A 199 -9.77 -9.13 -11.91
N LEU A 200 -9.60 -7.82 -11.80
CA LEU A 200 -10.12 -7.04 -10.68
C LEU A 200 -11.54 -6.49 -10.92
N ASP A 201 -12.04 -6.60 -12.14
CA ASP A 201 -13.33 -6.11 -12.66
C ASP A 201 -14.54 -6.95 -12.20
N VAL A 202 -14.51 -7.48 -10.97
CA VAL A 202 -15.63 -8.24 -10.37
C VAL A 202 -16.20 -7.47 -9.19
N PHE A 203 -17.31 -6.79 -9.46
CA PHE A 203 -17.98 -5.88 -8.53
C PHE A 203 -19.21 -6.53 -7.90
N ALA A 204 -19.02 -7.56 -7.08
CA ALA A 204 -20.09 -8.15 -6.26
C ALA A 204 -19.96 -7.70 -4.80
N PRO A 205 -21.05 -7.53 -4.04
CA PRO A 205 -20.96 -7.17 -2.64
C PRO A 205 -20.24 -8.25 -1.81
N GLU A 206 -19.40 -7.81 -0.89
CA GLU A 206 -18.66 -8.70 0.01
C GLU A 206 -19.54 -9.10 1.20
N ARG A 207 -19.63 -10.40 1.50
CA ARG A 207 -20.40 -10.88 2.66
C ARG A 207 -19.54 -10.82 3.90
N ALA A 208 -20.05 -10.23 4.98
CA ALA A 208 -19.33 -10.10 6.25
C ALA A 208 -18.87 -11.45 6.85
N ALA A 209 -19.54 -12.56 6.52
CA ALA A 209 -19.15 -13.91 6.94
C ALA A 209 -17.85 -14.41 6.29
N ASP A 210 -17.51 -13.83 5.14
CA ASP A 210 -16.32 -14.20 4.36
C ASP A 210 -15.09 -13.37 4.78
N LEU A 211 -15.19 -12.54 5.81
CA LEU A 211 -14.09 -11.76 6.38
C LEU A 211 -13.67 -12.29 7.75
N ALA A 212 -12.38 -12.60 7.93
CA ALA A 212 -11.82 -12.79 9.27
C ALA A 212 -12.02 -11.51 10.09
N PRO A 213 -12.49 -11.58 11.35
CA PRO A 213 -12.72 -10.41 12.18
C PRO A 213 -11.39 -9.68 12.42
N ARG A 214 -11.26 -8.51 11.80
CA ARG A 214 -10.10 -7.63 11.97
C ARG A 214 -10.14 -7.04 13.38
N ARG A 215 -9.15 -7.38 14.21
CA ARG A 215 -8.97 -6.70 15.51
C ARG A 215 -8.48 -5.29 15.23
N VAL A 216 -9.40 -4.33 15.22
CA VAL A 216 -9.06 -2.92 15.31
C VAL A 216 -8.45 -2.71 16.70
N PRO A 217 -7.21 -2.18 16.82
CA PRO A 217 -6.68 -1.76 18.11
C PRO A 217 -7.63 -0.69 18.66
N ARG A 218 -8.29 -1.01 19.77
CA ARG A 218 -9.11 -0.04 20.50
C ARG A 218 -8.17 1.06 20.98
N PRO A 219 -8.49 2.36 20.81
CA PRO A 219 -7.71 3.41 21.42
C PRO A 219 -7.71 3.22 22.94
N GLU A 220 -6.52 2.94 23.50
CA GLU A 220 -6.29 2.98 24.93
C GLU A 220 -6.23 4.44 25.36
N GLY A 221 -7.38 4.97 25.77
CA GLY A 221 -7.44 6.34 26.26
C GLY A 221 -8.86 6.84 26.43
N GLU A 222 -9.51 6.43 27.51
CA GLU A 222 -10.23 7.35 28.40
C GLU A 222 -10.79 6.57 29.60
N GLY A 223 -10.19 6.82 30.75
CA GLY A 223 -10.51 6.19 32.03
C GLY A 223 -11.90 6.57 32.53
N GLY A 224 -12.93 5.86 32.06
CA GLY A 224 -14.26 5.86 32.64
C GLY A 224 -14.28 5.11 33.97
N ARG A 225 -14.14 5.86 35.07
CA ARG A 225 -14.31 5.37 36.45
C ARG A 225 -15.68 4.69 36.61
N ARG A 226 -15.70 3.36 36.74
CA ARG A 226 -16.81 2.64 37.39
C ARG A 226 -16.30 1.84 38.58
N ALA A 227 -16.82 2.25 39.73
CA ALA A 227 -16.53 1.71 41.04
C ALA A 227 -16.87 0.22 41.11
N ARG A 228 -15.90 -0.60 41.56
CA ARG A 228 -16.19 -1.93 42.08
C ARG A 228 -15.52 -2.11 43.45
N ARG A 229 -16.39 -2.25 44.45
CA ARG A 229 -16.10 -2.44 45.87
C ARG A 229 -15.25 -3.69 46.12
N THR A 230 -14.08 -3.47 46.72
CA THR A 230 -13.44 -4.18 47.84
C THR A 230 -13.75 -5.66 48.08
N ARG A 231 -12.70 -6.49 48.01
CA ARG A 231 -12.31 -7.36 49.14
C ARG A 231 -10.81 -7.63 49.10
N ALA A 232 -10.15 -7.36 50.23
CA ALA A 232 -8.72 -7.44 50.42
C ALA A 232 -8.27 -8.85 50.81
N THR A 233 -7.11 -9.26 50.31
CA THR A 233 -6.14 -10.11 51.03
C THR A 233 -4.72 -9.68 50.66
N THR A 234 -3.80 -9.97 51.58
CA THR A 234 -2.57 -9.25 51.88
C THR A 234 -1.31 -9.74 51.17
N ARG A 235 -0.39 -8.79 50.95
CA ARG A 235 1.09 -8.88 50.97
C ARG A 235 1.81 -9.82 49.99
N ALA A 236 2.49 -9.20 49.02
CA ALA A 236 3.88 -9.52 48.72
C ALA A 236 4.60 -8.21 48.29
N ALA A 237 5.64 -7.86 49.03
CA ALA A 237 6.55 -6.77 48.70
C ALA A 237 7.46 -7.23 47.55
N ALA A 238 7.56 -6.44 46.49
CA ALA A 238 8.51 -6.68 45.40
C ALA A 238 9.39 -5.44 45.22
N ALA A 239 10.69 -5.73 45.17
CA ALA A 239 11.83 -4.85 45.25
C ALA A 239 11.90 -3.82 44.10
N ARG A 240 12.50 -2.67 44.42
CA ARG A 240 13.00 -1.70 43.42
C ARG A 240 14.20 -2.33 42.70
N PRO A 241 14.25 -2.36 41.36
CA PRO A 241 15.44 -2.79 40.65
C PRO A 241 16.55 -1.76 40.82
N SER A 242 17.74 -2.23 41.20
CA SER A 242 18.94 -1.40 41.27
C SER A 242 19.52 -1.22 39.86
N THR A 243 20.18 -0.08 39.64
CA THR A 243 20.79 0.36 38.37
C THR A 243 21.86 -0.57 37.80
N LEU A 244 22.21 -1.65 38.51
CA LEU A 244 23.19 -2.65 38.07
C LEU A 244 22.60 -3.76 37.18
N ASP A 245 21.29 -4.02 37.24
CA ASP A 245 20.65 -5.04 36.40
C ASP A 245 20.40 -4.55 34.97
N ALA A 246 20.12 -3.25 34.80
CA ALA A 246 20.03 -2.59 33.49
C ALA A 246 21.39 -2.51 32.76
N ALA A 247 22.49 -2.45 33.51
CA ALA A 247 23.84 -2.44 32.94
C ALA A 247 24.29 -3.83 32.48
N ARG A 248 23.80 -4.91 33.12
CA ARG A 248 24.10 -6.29 32.72
C ARG A 248 23.38 -6.71 31.44
N THR A 249 22.13 -6.30 31.27
CA THR A 249 21.36 -6.56 30.03
C THR A 249 21.92 -5.79 28.84
N ALA A 250 22.41 -4.56 29.04
CA ALA A 250 23.10 -3.79 28.00
C ALA A 250 24.47 -4.38 27.58
N LEU A 251 25.19 -5.03 28.50
CA LEU A 251 26.48 -5.66 28.18
C LEU A 251 26.31 -7.00 27.44
N GLN A 252 25.20 -7.72 27.67
CA GLN A 252 24.89 -8.97 26.96
C GLN A 252 24.47 -8.71 25.51
N THR A 253 23.64 -7.68 25.25
CA THR A 253 23.21 -7.33 23.89
C THR A 253 24.36 -6.82 23.01
N MET A 254 25.34 -6.11 23.57
CA MET A 254 26.55 -5.71 22.84
C MET A 254 27.44 -6.91 22.45
N SER A 255 27.47 -7.96 23.27
CA SER A 255 28.29 -9.15 22.98
C SER A 255 27.72 -10.02 21.85
N GLU A 256 26.39 -10.09 21.75
CA GLU A 256 25.68 -10.84 20.71
C GLU A 256 25.75 -10.13 19.35
N ALA A 257 25.65 -8.79 19.33
CA ALA A 257 25.83 -7.99 18.12
C ALA A 257 27.27 -8.10 17.55
N MET A 258 28.28 -8.23 18.42
CA MET A 258 29.68 -8.35 18.00
C MET A 258 30.00 -9.75 17.43
N ILE A 259 29.38 -10.81 17.98
CA ILE A 259 29.52 -12.20 17.48
C ILE A 259 28.75 -12.39 16.16
N ALA A 260 27.59 -11.74 15.98
CA ALA A 260 26.84 -11.71 14.72
C ALA A 260 27.55 -10.90 13.61
N GLY A 261 28.28 -9.84 13.97
CA GLY A 261 29.09 -9.06 13.02
C GLY A 261 30.34 -9.81 12.51
N LEU A 262 31.00 -10.59 13.36
CA LEU A 262 32.22 -11.33 12.99
C LEU A 262 31.94 -12.55 12.09
N SER A 263 30.77 -13.18 12.22
CA SER A 263 30.36 -14.33 11.40
C SER A 263 29.96 -13.94 9.96
N ARG A 264 29.51 -12.69 9.74
CA ARG A 264 29.20 -12.15 8.39
C ARG A 264 30.45 -11.83 7.58
N LEU A 265 31.56 -11.46 8.23
CA LEU A 265 32.84 -11.19 7.54
C LEU A 265 33.60 -12.46 7.15
N THR A 266 33.34 -13.59 7.81
CA THR A 266 34.00 -14.87 7.51
C THR A 266 33.29 -15.69 6.44
N ARG A 267 31.97 -15.52 6.23
CA ARG A 267 31.21 -16.24 5.17
C ARG A 267 31.35 -15.67 3.77
N LYS A 268 31.69 -14.38 3.61
CA LYS A 268 31.87 -13.76 2.28
C LYS A 268 33.17 -14.21 1.58
N ARG A 269 34.08 -14.89 2.29
CA ARG A 269 35.36 -15.37 1.75
C ARG A 269 35.34 -16.81 1.23
N HIS A 270 34.24 -17.54 1.44
CA HIS A 270 34.12 -18.95 1.02
C HIS A 270 33.23 -19.17 -0.21
N ARG A 271 32.54 -18.13 -0.73
CA ARG A 271 31.59 -18.26 -1.85
C ARG A 271 32.18 -17.86 -3.22
N ASP A 272 33.39 -17.29 -3.25
CA ASP A 272 34.12 -16.97 -4.49
C ASP A 272 35.15 -18.05 -4.91
N SER A 273 35.23 -19.17 -4.19
CA SER A 273 36.17 -20.26 -4.50
C SER A 273 35.54 -21.49 -5.13
N GLU A 274 34.25 -21.44 -5.52
CA GLU A 274 33.49 -22.60 -6.00
C GLU A 274 32.84 -22.37 -7.37
N LYS A 275 33.53 -21.63 -8.25
CA LYS A 275 33.22 -21.54 -9.70
C LYS A 275 34.47 -21.58 -10.58
N VAL A 276 35.33 -22.58 -10.35
CA VAL A 276 36.28 -23.06 -11.37
C VAL A 276 36.40 -24.57 -11.15
N GLY A 277 35.69 -25.38 -11.94
CA GLY A 277 35.79 -26.83 -11.72
C GLY A 277 34.89 -27.75 -12.52
N GLU A 278 34.53 -27.47 -13.77
CA GLU A 278 34.04 -28.54 -14.64
C GLU A 278 34.28 -28.26 -16.13
N ARG A 279 35.48 -28.64 -16.59
CA ARG A 279 35.75 -29.27 -17.90
C ARG A 279 37.25 -29.52 -18.03
N ARG A 280 37.63 -30.79 -17.92
CA ARG A 280 38.57 -31.53 -18.79
C ARG A 280 39.36 -32.57 -17.99
N ARG A 281 38.95 -33.83 -18.16
CA ARG A 281 39.82 -35.00 -17.98
C ARG A 281 40.99 -34.90 -18.96
N GLU A 282 42.23 -34.98 -18.46
CA GLU A 282 43.21 -36.02 -18.81
C GLU A 282 44.59 -35.70 -18.21
N ASN A 283 45.13 -36.74 -17.54
CA ASN A 283 46.55 -37.07 -17.33
C ASN A 283 47.40 -36.33 -16.26
N SER A 284 47.81 -37.15 -15.27
CA SER A 284 49.15 -37.28 -14.66
C SER A 284 49.50 -36.53 -13.35
N ALA A 285 49.53 -37.34 -12.26
CA ALA A 285 50.45 -37.40 -11.10
C ALA A 285 50.69 -36.19 -10.13
N PRO A 286 51.04 -36.42 -8.82
CA PRO A 286 50.83 -35.45 -7.73
C PRO A 286 52.18 -34.89 -7.14
N PRO A 287 52.23 -34.21 -5.97
CA PRO A 287 52.39 -32.75 -5.85
C PRO A 287 53.73 -32.31 -5.22
N ARG A 288 54.15 -31.05 -5.44
CA ARG A 288 55.23 -30.40 -4.70
C ARG A 288 54.79 -29.09 -4.06
N SER A 289 55.16 -28.99 -2.79
CA SER A 289 54.88 -27.97 -1.79
C SER A 289 55.65 -26.65 -1.99
N ARG A 290 55.09 -25.56 -1.48
CA ARG A 290 55.75 -24.38 -0.85
C ARG A 290 54.65 -23.38 -0.44
N ARG A 291 54.24 -23.34 0.83
CA ARG A 291 54.70 -22.44 1.92
C ARG A 291 54.54 -20.93 1.63
N ARG A 292 53.43 -20.36 2.16
CA ARG A 292 53.23 -19.13 3.02
C ARG A 292 53.83 -17.77 2.56
N PRO A 293 53.37 -16.57 3.03
CA PRO A 293 52.62 -16.27 4.26
C PRO A 293 51.47 -15.20 4.16
N LEU A 294 50.94 -14.89 5.34
CA LEU A 294 49.73 -14.17 5.74
C LEU A 294 50.04 -12.70 6.16
N ILE A 295 48.98 -11.87 6.22
CA ILE A 295 48.78 -10.64 7.04
C ILE A 295 49.18 -9.28 6.41
N LEU A 296 48.17 -8.49 6.01
CA LEU A 296 48.04 -7.04 6.29
C LEU A 296 46.62 -6.57 5.87
N ALA A 297 45.79 -6.13 6.83
CA ALA A 297 44.70 -5.13 6.69
C ALA A 297 43.71 -5.27 7.85
N GLY A 298 43.95 -4.55 8.94
CA GLY A 298 43.11 -4.55 10.12
C GLY A 298 43.49 -3.43 11.09
N SER A 299 43.49 -2.18 10.61
CA SER A 299 43.79 -1.01 11.46
C SER A 299 43.39 0.31 10.78
N LEU A 300 42.08 0.62 10.72
CA LEU A 300 41.61 1.97 10.34
C LEU A 300 40.28 2.41 10.99
N ALA A 301 39.51 1.51 11.61
CA ALA A 301 38.23 1.86 12.25
C ALA A 301 38.35 2.43 13.67
N ALA A 302 39.46 2.22 14.38
CA ALA A 302 39.63 2.69 15.76
C ALA A 302 40.10 4.15 15.88
N VAL A 303 40.66 4.74 14.81
CA VAL A 303 41.21 6.11 14.85
C VAL A 303 40.11 7.16 14.68
N VAL A 304 39.04 6.85 13.95
CA VAL A 304 37.92 7.80 13.73
C VAL A 304 37.09 7.99 15.01
N LEU A 305 36.98 6.96 15.86
CA LEU A 305 36.21 7.05 17.12
C LEU A 305 36.96 7.80 18.23
N VAL A 306 38.30 7.84 18.20
CA VAL A 306 39.09 8.60 19.19
C VAL A 306 39.15 10.08 18.85
N VAL A 307 39.12 10.46 17.57
CA VAL A 307 39.15 11.88 17.15
C VAL A 307 37.76 12.54 17.24
N GLY A 308 36.67 11.80 17.02
CA GLY A 308 35.31 12.33 17.11
C GLY A 308 34.80 12.59 18.53
N LEU A 309 35.35 11.91 19.55
CA LEU A 309 34.98 12.10 20.95
C LEU A 309 35.79 13.20 21.67
N MET A 310 36.77 13.81 21.00
CA MET A 310 37.67 14.79 21.63
C MET A 310 37.58 16.18 21.00
N TRP A 311 36.43 16.52 20.38
CA TRP A 311 36.20 17.85 19.81
C TRP A 311 35.35 18.72 20.76
N PRO A 312 35.95 19.72 21.43
CA PRO A 312 35.22 20.63 22.31
C PRO A 312 34.40 21.66 21.52
N GLU A 313 33.22 21.98 22.03
CA GLU A 313 32.43 23.14 21.64
C GLU A 313 33.18 24.44 21.97
N GLY A 314 33.26 25.33 20.99
CA GLY A 314 33.83 26.67 21.09
C GLY A 314 33.18 27.55 20.03
N GLY A 315 32.48 28.59 20.49
CA GLY A 315 31.68 29.52 19.71
C GLY A 315 32.48 30.59 18.96
N ASP A 316 31.75 31.22 18.04
CA ASP A 316 31.92 32.52 17.36
C ASP A 316 33.34 33.07 17.12
N ALA A 317 33.73 33.10 15.84
CA ALA A 317 34.16 34.32 15.14
C ALA A 317 34.45 34.03 13.65
N ASP A 318 33.80 34.80 12.77
CA ASP A 318 34.14 35.03 11.37
C ASP A 318 34.82 36.43 11.28
N PRO A 319 35.42 36.91 10.18
CA PRO A 319 36.04 36.25 9.01
C PRO A 319 37.50 36.71 8.79
N ALA A 320 38.25 36.05 7.89
CA ALA A 320 39.38 36.69 7.21
C ALA A 320 39.57 36.19 5.76
N GLN A 321 39.53 37.17 4.87
CA GLN A 321 39.74 37.10 3.42
C GLN A 321 41.15 36.62 3.05
N ALA A 322 41.28 35.85 1.96
CA ALA A 322 42.39 36.03 1.02
C ALA A 322 42.10 35.42 -0.37
N ALA A 323 42.25 36.31 -1.36
CA ALA A 323 42.83 36.08 -2.68
C ALA A 323 42.03 35.38 -3.79
N GLN A 324 41.51 36.26 -4.66
CA GLN A 324 41.18 36.11 -6.06
C GLN A 324 42.24 35.39 -6.93
N LYS A 325 41.74 34.59 -7.87
CA LYS A 325 42.14 34.48 -9.29
C LYS A 325 40.92 33.83 -9.97
N GLY A 326 40.13 34.49 -10.81
CA GLY A 326 40.48 35.38 -11.91
C GLY A 326 40.29 34.59 -13.21
N SER A 327 39.06 34.58 -13.77
CA SER A 327 38.76 34.41 -15.21
C SER A 327 37.25 34.44 -15.47
N ARG A 328 36.79 35.49 -16.15
CA ARG A 328 35.57 35.60 -16.98
C ARG A 328 35.95 36.53 -18.16
N PRO A 329 35.21 36.57 -19.28
CA PRO A 329 34.24 35.62 -19.81
C PRO A 329 34.52 35.30 -21.31
N VAL A 330 33.79 34.35 -21.91
CA VAL A 330 33.52 34.42 -23.35
C VAL A 330 32.01 34.53 -23.52
N ARG A 331 31.61 35.66 -24.09
CA ARG A 331 30.29 36.04 -24.55
C ARG A 331 30.33 35.87 -26.07
N VAL A 332 29.35 35.17 -26.64
CA VAL A 332 29.05 35.24 -28.07
C VAL A 332 27.60 35.65 -28.14
N ASP A 333 27.39 36.90 -28.57
CA ASP A 333 26.08 37.44 -28.95
C ASP A 333 25.79 37.09 -30.41
N GLU A 334 24.48 36.98 -30.67
CA GLU A 334 23.64 36.68 -31.84
C GLU A 334 24.11 37.08 -33.27
N PRO A 335 23.34 36.67 -34.30
CA PRO A 335 22.36 37.64 -34.83
C PRO A 335 20.96 37.10 -35.15
N VAL A 336 20.00 37.99 -34.94
CA VAL A 336 18.63 38.04 -35.48
C VAL A 336 18.65 38.19 -37.00
N GLU A 337 17.83 37.45 -37.74
CA GLU A 337 17.44 37.80 -39.11
C GLU A 337 15.94 37.55 -39.34
N SER A 338 15.31 38.52 -40.01
CA SER A 338 13.88 38.73 -40.16
C SER A 338 13.23 37.93 -41.30
N ALA A 339 11.94 37.66 -41.14
CA ALA A 339 10.96 37.22 -42.15
C ALA A 339 10.87 38.22 -43.35
N PRO A 340 10.22 37.95 -44.51
CA PRO A 340 8.94 37.23 -44.66
C PRO A 340 8.78 36.32 -45.91
N ALA A 341 7.80 35.41 -45.87
CA ALA A 341 7.08 34.99 -47.08
C ALA A 341 5.67 34.48 -46.71
N THR A 342 4.69 35.18 -47.26
CA THR A 342 3.27 34.83 -47.35
C THR A 342 3.07 33.55 -48.14
N GLU A 343 2.31 32.60 -47.61
CA GLU A 343 1.55 31.61 -48.38
C GLU A 343 0.44 30.98 -47.51
N GLU A 344 -0.80 31.33 -47.81
CA GLU A 344 -2.03 30.55 -47.59
C GLU A 344 -2.58 30.23 -49.01
N PRO A 345 -3.48 29.26 -49.23
CA PRO A 345 -4.05 28.26 -48.31
C PRO A 345 -4.08 26.82 -48.87
N SER A 346 -4.16 25.79 -48.03
CA SER A 346 -4.90 24.56 -48.39
C SER A 346 -5.24 23.69 -47.19
N ALA A 347 -6.53 23.72 -46.86
CA ALA A 347 -7.37 22.71 -46.21
C ALA A 347 -6.71 21.44 -45.62
N GLY A 348 -6.75 21.35 -44.28
CA GLY A 348 -6.79 20.12 -43.50
C GLY A 348 -7.68 20.36 -42.27
N PRO A 349 -8.55 19.44 -41.87
CA PRO A 349 -9.59 19.72 -40.87
C PRO A 349 -8.98 19.96 -39.49
N ASP A 350 -9.39 21.05 -38.86
CA ASP A 350 -9.13 21.36 -37.46
C ASP A 350 -9.60 20.22 -36.56
N PRO A 351 -8.89 19.94 -35.44
CA PRO A 351 -9.48 19.18 -34.36
C PRO A 351 -10.68 19.99 -33.87
N VAL A 352 -11.86 19.41 -34.04
CA VAL A 352 -13.10 19.90 -33.45
C VAL A 352 -12.83 20.08 -31.96
N VAL A 353 -12.68 21.34 -31.55
CA VAL A 353 -12.98 21.77 -30.18
C VAL A 353 -14.46 21.43 -30.04
N SER A 354 -14.74 20.27 -29.44
CA SER A 354 -16.10 19.89 -29.09
C SER A 354 -16.64 20.99 -28.19
N ALA A 355 -17.56 21.77 -28.73
CA ALA A 355 -18.50 22.54 -27.94
C ALA A 355 -19.13 21.60 -26.89
N PRO A 356 -19.48 22.11 -25.69
CA PRO A 356 -20.19 21.30 -24.71
C PRO A 356 -21.42 20.70 -25.40
N ALA A 357 -21.53 19.38 -25.34
CA ALA A 357 -22.73 18.70 -25.79
C ALA A 357 -23.91 19.33 -25.05
N GLU A 358 -24.91 19.83 -25.79
CA GLU A 358 -26.19 20.29 -25.26
C GLU A 358 -26.88 19.11 -24.59
N GLY A 359 -26.49 18.85 -23.34
CA GLY A 359 -27.12 17.96 -22.40
C GLY A 359 -27.63 18.80 -21.24
N GLU A 360 -28.81 18.45 -20.75
CA GLU A 360 -29.44 19.09 -19.61
C GLU A 360 -28.46 19.19 -18.43
N ASP A 361 -28.28 20.40 -17.90
CA ASP A 361 -27.38 20.68 -16.78
C ASP A 361 -27.74 19.77 -15.59
N PRO A 362 -26.81 18.95 -15.07
CA PRO A 362 -27.07 18.00 -13.99
C PRO A 362 -27.72 18.66 -12.78
N LEU A 363 -27.35 19.91 -12.47
CA LEU A 363 -27.89 20.62 -11.32
C LEU A 363 -29.37 21.00 -11.51
N LEU A 364 -29.80 21.27 -12.75
CA LEU A 364 -31.18 21.59 -13.08
C LEU A 364 -32.11 20.38 -12.97
N SER A 365 -31.59 19.16 -13.14
CA SER A 365 -32.38 17.93 -13.03
C SER A 365 -32.59 17.46 -11.58
N VAL A 366 -31.77 17.92 -10.62
CA VAL A 366 -31.82 17.47 -9.22
C VAL A 366 -33.20 17.65 -8.56
N PRO A 367 -33.88 18.81 -8.65
CA PRO A 367 -35.18 18.97 -8.00
C PRO A 367 -36.22 17.95 -8.47
N GLY A 368 -36.30 17.70 -9.78
CA GLY A 368 -37.24 16.73 -10.35
C GLY A 368 -36.91 15.29 -9.94
N LEU A 369 -35.63 14.95 -9.81
CA LEU A 369 -35.20 13.65 -9.30
C LEU A 369 -35.59 13.45 -7.84
N LEU A 370 -35.39 14.46 -6.99
CA LEU A 370 -35.76 14.40 -5.58
C LEU A 370 -37.26 14.24 -5.39
N ASP A 371 -38.08 14.98 -6.15
CA ASP A 371 -39.53 14.88 -6.07
C ASP A 371 -40.04 13.50 -6.55
N THR A 372 -39.39 12.93 -7.57
CA THR A 372 -39.69 11.58 -8.05
C THR A 372 -39.33 10.52 -7.00
N VAL A 373 -38.18 10.66 -6.33
CA VAL A 373 -37.78 9.78 -5.22
C VAL A 373 -38.77 9.87 -4.06
N VAL A 374 -39.22 11.07 -3.68
CA VAL A 374 -40.26 11.25 -2.66
C VAL A 374 -41.53 10.50 -3.03
N GLY A 375 -42.00 10.60 -4.27
CA GLY A 375 -43.18 9.85 -4.73
C GLY A 375 -43.00 8.33 -4.60
N CYS A 376 -41.81 7.81 -4.91
CA CYS A 376 -41.47 6.40 -4.72
C CYS A 376 -41.42 5.99 -3.23
N VAL A 377 -40.90 6.86 -2.36
CA VAL A 377 -40.88 6.66 -0.90
C VAL A 377 -42.29 6.62 -0.33
N GLU A 378 -43.15 7.57 -0.70
CA GLU A 378 -44.55 7.63 -0.27
C GLU A 378 -45.36 6.42 -0.74
N ALA A 379 -45.06 5.91 -1.94
CA ALA A 379 -45.66 4.69 -2.48
C ALA A 379 -45.08 3.39 -1.87
N ALA A 380 -44.08 3.49 -0.98
CA ALA A 380 -43.32 2.36 -0.44
C ALA A 380 -42.78 1.43 -1.54
N ALA A 381 -42.38 1.99 -2.68
CA ALA A 381 -41.85 1.23 -3.81
C ALA A 381 -40.42 0.75 -3.51
N GLU A 382 -40.14 -0.53 -3.72
CA GLU A 382 -38.80 -1.10 -3.50
C GLU A 382 -37.77 -0.59 -4.53
N ALA A 383 -38.22 -0.13 -5.69
CA ALA A 383 -37.39 0.43 -6.75
C ALA A 383 -38.04 1.67 -7.38
N CYS A 384 -37.21 2.61 -7.83
CA CYS A 384 -37.63 3.87 -8.44
C CYS A 384 -36.88 4.12 -9.76
N PRO A 385 -37.18 3.37 -10.84
CA PRO A 385 -36.36 3.37 -12.07
C PRO A 385 -36.37 4.71 -12.81
N GLU A 386 -37.31 5.60 -12.52
CA GLU A 386 -37.40 6.94 -13.15
C GLU A 386 -36.42 7.95 -12.54
N ALA A 387 -35.91 7.69 -11.34
CA ALA A 387 -34.98 8.58 -10.64
C ALA A 387 -33.72 7.91 -10.10
N LEU A 388 -33.73 6.58 -9.94
CA LEU A 388 -32.63 5.80 -9.40
C LEU A 388 -32.08 4.83 -10.47
N ALA A 389 -30.77 4.70 -10.51
CA ALA A 389 -30.09 3.72 -11.34
C ALA A 389 -30.47 2.28 -10.97
N ALA A 390 -30.34 1.36 -11.92
CA ALA A 390 -30.62 -0.06 -11.68
C ALA A 390 -29.72 -0.61 -10.55
N GLY A 391 -30.35 -1.22 -9.53
CA GLY A 391 -29.65 -1.77 -8.37
C GLY A 391 -29.60 -0.84 -7.15
N VAL A 392 -30.08 0.41 -7.28
CA VAL A 392 -30.21 1.35 -6.16
C VAL A 392 -31.59 1.18 -5.52
N ALA A 393 -31.62 0.88 -4.23
CA ALA A 393 -32.86 0.79 -3.46
C ALA A 393 -33.43 2.19 -3.14
N THR A 394 -34.74 2.30 -3.06
CA THR A 394 -35.40 3.54 -2.64
C THR A 394 -34.93 3.95 -1.24
N PRO A 395 -34.40 5.18 -1.04
CA PRO A 395 -33.86 5.59 0.25
C PRO A 395 -34.95 5.70 1.32
N ALA A 396 -34.69 5.14 2.50
CA ALA A 396 -35.65 5.16 3.62
C ALA A 396 -35.58 6.45 4.47
N GLY A 397 -34.66 7.37 4.18
CA GLY A 397 -34.44 8.60 4.94
C GLY A 397 -33.37 9.51 4.32
N GLY A 398 -33.05 10.60 5.03
CA GLY A 398 -32.09 11.63 4.56
C GLY A 398 -32.75 12.75 3.75
N LEU A 399 -31.97 13.77 3.37
CA LEU A 399 -32.40 14.89 2.54
C LEU A 399 -32.98 14.43 1.20
N VAL A 400 -32.44 13.35 0.62
CA VAL A 400 -32.96 12.78 -0.64
C VAL A 400 -34.40 12.29 -0.50
N ALA A 401 -34.76 11.70 0.64
CA ALA A 401 -36.12 11.23 0.93
C ALA A 401 -37.07 12.36 1.42
N GLN A 402 -36.54 13.55 1.70
CA GLN A 402 -37.31 14.73 2.12
C GLN A 402 -37.65 15.67 0.96
N GLY A 403 -37.09 15.44 -0.23
CA GLY A 403 -37.42 16.15 -1.46
C GLY A 403 -36.67 17.46 -1.66
N ALA A 404 -36.96 18.11 -2.80
CA ALA A 404 -36.27 19.33 -3.22
C ALA A 404 -36.53 20.52 -2.29
N ALA A 405 -37.68 20.57 -1.61
CA ALA A 405 -38.00 21.67 -0.70
C ALA A 405 -37.14 21.67 0.58
N ALA A 406 -36.70 20.49 1.03
CA ALA A 406 -35.92 20.32 2.25
C ALA A 406 -34.42 20.55 2.06
N SER A 407 -33.94 20.67 0.82
CA SER A 407 -32.51 20.74 0.52
C SER A 407 -32.15 21.75 -0.56
N THR A 408 -30.91 22.25 -0.48
CA THR A 408 -30.26 23.07 -1.49
C THR A 408 -29.17 22.26 -2.16
N ALA A 409 -29.19 22.22 -3.50
CA ALA A 409 -28.24 21.47 -4.30
C ALA A 409 -27.09 22.36 -4.79
N THR A 410 -25.87 21.86 -4.68
CA THR A 410 -24.66 22.51 -5.20
C THR A 410 -23.85 21.51 -6.00
N LEU A 411 -23.46 21.88 -7.23
CA LEU A 411 -22.60 21.03 -8.05
C LEU A 411 -21.19 21.03 -7.46
N VAL A 412 -20.66 19.85 -7.18
CA VAL A 412 -19.30 19.65 -6.67
C VAL A 412 -18.35 19.35 -7.81
N ASP A 413 -18.76 18.49 -8.74
CA ASP A 413 -17.97 18.17 -9.94
C ASP A 413 -18.87 17.65 -11.07
N ASP A 414 -18.41 17.79 -12.31
CA ASP A 414 -19.10 17.32 -13.53
C ASP A 414 -18.08 16.68 -14.49
N TYR A 415 -18.29 15.38 -14.73
CA TYR A 415 -17.47 14.53 -15.58
C TYR A 415 -18.16 14.20 -16.91
N GLY A 416 -19.25 14.89 -17.26
CA GLY A 416 -19.98 14.76 -18.52
C GLY A 416 -21.10 13.72 -18.49
N ASP A 417 -20.80 12.45 -18.20
CA ASP A 417 -21.79 11.38 -18.01
C ASP A 417 -22.03 11.03 -16.53
N VAL A 418 -21.25 11.63 -15.63
CA VAL A 418 -21.38 11.51 -14.18
C VAL A 418 -21.24 12.90 -13.55
N ALA A 419 -22.12 13.25 -12.64
CA ALA A 419 -22.05 14.51 -11.89
C ALA A 419 -22.18 14.25 -10.39
N VAL A 420 -21.46 15.04 -9.59
CA VAL A 420 -21.47 14.91 -8.13
C VAL A 420 -22.11 16.16 -7.55
N VAL A 421 -23.19 16.00 -6.80
CA VAL A 421 -23.99 17.09 -6.23
C VAL A 421 -24.02 16.95 -4.72
N ARG A 422 -23.81 18.06 -4.00
CA ARG A 422 -23.99 18.13 -2.55
C ARG A 422 -25.36 18.73 -2.23
N LEU A 423 -26.12 18.04 -1.36
CA LEU A 423 -27.31 18.56 -0.71
C LEU A 423 -26.98 19.06 0.70
N ALA A 424 -27.43 20.27 0.99
CA ALA A 424 -27.46 20.83 2.33
C ALA A 424 -28.91 21.13 2.73
N PRO A 425 -29.30 20.99 4.01
CA PRO A 425 -30.65 21.33 4.44
C PRO A 425 -30.96 22.82 4.19
N THR A 426 -32.18 23.13 3.77
CA THR A 426 -32.62 24.51 3.51
C THR A 426 -32.76 25.31 4.82
N GLU A 427 -33.14 24.66 5.92
CA GLU A 427 -33.21 25.27 7.24
C GLU A 427 -32.04 24.80 8.11
N ALA A 428 -31.32 25.76 8.71
CA ALA A 428 -30.27 25.51 9.70
C ALA A 428 -30.89 25.04 11.03
N SER A 429 -31.46 23.84 11.04
CA SER A 429 -31.78 23.10 12.28
C SER A 429 -30.59 22.17 12.60
N GLY A 430 -30.29 22.03 13.89
CA GLY A 430 -29.00 21.52 14.40
C GLY A 430 -28.55 20.14 13.87
N GLU A 431 -27.23 19.93 13.91
CA GLU A 431 -26.47 18.81 13.33
C GLU A 431 -26.75 18.60 11.83
N SER A 432 -26.09 19.40 11.00
CA SER A 432 -26.28 19.46 9.55
C SER A 432 -25.84 18.18 8.84
N ALA A 433 -26.75 17.22 8.72
CA ALA A 433 -26.58 16.04 7.87
C ALA A 433 -26.62 16.47 6.39
N GLN A 434 -25.44 16.80 5.84
CA GLN A 434 -25.28 17.00 4.39
C GLN A 434 -25.23 15.65 3.69
N GLN A 435 -25.68 15.61 2.43
CA GLN A 435 -25.61 14.41 1.61
C GLN A 435 -24.91 14.69 0.28
N MET A 436 -24.25 13.69 -0.27
CA MET A 436 -23.66 13.68 -1.60
C MET A 436 -24.46 12.75 -2.50
N LEU A 437 -24.83 13.23 -3.68
CA LEU A 437 -25.45 12.44 -4.74
C LEU A 437 -24.47 12.28 -5.87
N VAL A 438 -24.35 11.06 -6.35
CA VAL A 438 -23.70 10.77 -7.62
C VAL A 438 -24.79 10.54 -8.64
N LEU A 439 -24.84 11.41 -9.65
CA LEU A 439 -25.73 11.30 -10.79
C LEU A 439 -24.99 10.61 -11.92
N GLU A 440 -25.65 9.71 -12.62
CA GLU A 440 -25.17 9.16 -13.89
C GLU A 440 -26.16 9.48 -15.00
N ARG A 441 -25.64 9.69 -16.21
CA ARG A 441 -26.45 9.96 -17.38
C ARG A 441 -26.73 8.68 -18.15
N ARG A 442 -28.00 8.26 -18.22
CA ARG A 442 -28.46 7.12 -19.02
C ARG A 442 -29.62 7.52 -19.92
N GLU A 443 -29.57 7.09 -21.18
CA GLU A 443 -30.62 7.41 -22.17
C GLU A 443 -30.95 8.91 -22.23
N GLN A 444 -29.92 9.76 -22.12
CA GLN A 444 -30.00 11.23 -22.08
C GLN A 444 -30.66 11.84 -20.83
N LYS A 445 -31.00 11.04 -19.80
CA LYS A 445 -31.55 11.49 -18.52
C LYS A 445 -30.54 11.30 -17.38
N TRP A 446 -30.61 12.16 -16.38
CA TRP A 446 -29.86 11.98 -15.14
C TRP A 446 -30.61 11.03 -14.21
N LEU A 447 -29.89 10.10 -13.59
CA LEU A 447 -30.40 9.18 -12.57
C LEU A 447 -29.45 9.20 -11.37
N VAL A 448 -29.99 9.02 -10.17
CA VAL A 448 -29.18 8.88 -8.96
C VAL A 448 -28.57 7.49 -8.93
N ARG A 449 -27.24 7.44 -9.01
CA ARG A 449 -26.43 6.22 -8.93
C ARG A 449 -26.08 5.86 -7.49
N ASP A 450 -25.68 6.83 -6.69
CA ASP A 450 -25.26 6.61 -5.30
C ASP A 450 -25.65 7.82 -4.42
N ILE A 451 -25.88 7.55 -3.13
CA ILE A 451 -26.20 8.54 -2.10
C ILE A 451 -25.27 8.28 -0.90
N TYR A 452 -24.59 9.32 -0.43
CA TYR A 452 -23.70 9.24 0.74
C TYR A 452 -24.03 10.33 1.76
N ASP A 453 -23.94 10.00 3.05
CA ASP A 453 -23.95 11.00 4.12
C ASP A 453 -22.55 11.59 4.31
N VAL A 454 -22.45 12.90 4.48
CA VAL A 454 -21.19 13.57 4.80
C VAL A 454 -21.00 13.51 6.32
N ALA A 455 -20.21 12.55 6.79
CA ALA A 455 -19.81 12.49 8.19
C ALA A 455 -19.00 13.75 8.56
N HIS A 456 -19.40 14.44 9.64
CA HIS A 456 -18.61 15.51 10.22
C HIS A 456 -17.28 14.93 10.72
N GLN A 457 -16.16 15.31 10.09
CA GLN A 457 -14.88 15.22 10.77
C GLN A 457 -14.86 16.31 11.86
N PRO A 458 -14.59 15.98 13.14
CA PRO A 458 -14.35 17.01 14.14
C PRO A 458 -13.12 17.83 13.74
N GLU A 459 -13.23 19.16 13.78
CA GLU A 459 -12.14 20.11 13.51
C GLU A 459 -10.92 19.92 14.42
#